data_AF-A0A913YHS9-F1
#
_entry.id   AF-A0A913YHS9-F1
#
_cell.length_a   1.000
_cell.length_b   1.000
_cell.length_c   1.000
_cell.angle_alpha   90.00
_cell.angle_beta   90.00
_cell.angle_gamma   90.00
#
_symmetry.space_group_name_H-M   'P 1'
#
loop_
_entity.id
_entity.type
_entity.pdbx_description
1 polymer ?
#
loop_
_entity_poly.entity_id
_entity_poly.type
_entity_poly.pdbx_seq_one_letter_code
_entity_poly.pdbx_strand_id
1 'polypeptide(L)'
;MIIFTDSVSNKKLVMALFSLVFVAVICIGDVYSYEATECEKKYVSQCTEEFKNVWKSSGENEILRDVYCRAYKTMGRCLTTDSKDCAGNMLDITRMLIVEHMLLDKRARVCPDHDIEDFKKLVEAHLDGKVTSKHIKKVDSDKMEPCAVKVSHECADSIARIMLHNFKKENACVAPTVEKIFECYESKVENCDADIFHDVLDTFKQMGKLTTDMATNQHALNNCDR
;
A
#
# COMPACT_ATOMS: atom_id res chain seq x y z
N MET A 1 15.48 -62.27 19.59
CA MET A 1 16.50 -61.20 19.64
C MET A 1 15.94 -60.03 18.86
N ILE A 2 15.37 -59.04 19.55
CA ILE A 2 14.77 -57.84 18.94
C ILE A 2 15.85 -56.77 18.96
N ILE A 3 16.32 -56.36 17.79
CA ILE A 3 17.31 -55.29 17.64
C ILE A 3 16.53 -53.96 17.55
N PHE A 4 16.69 -53.13 18.56
CA PHE A 4 16.30 -51.72 18.57
C PHE A 4 17.45 -50.87 18.02
N THR A 5 17.27 -50.34 16.82
CA THR A 5 18.01 -49.20 16.22
C THR A 5 17.02 -48.63 15.20
N ASP A 6 16.51 -47.39 15.24
CA ASP A 6 17.19 -46.12 15.39
C ASP A 6 16.24 -45.02 15.90
N SER A 7 16.60 -44.36 17.01
CA SER A 7 15.84 -43.24 17.61
C SER A 7 16.50 -41.86 17.35
N VAL A 8 17.61 -41.82 16.61
CA VAL A 8 18.46 -40.62 16.53
C VAL A 8 18.10 -39.69 15.36
N SER A 9 17.47 -40.22 14.29
CA SER A 9 17.18 -39.42 13.09
C SER A 9 15.99 -38.46 13.23
N ASN A 10 15.03 -38.77 14.12
CA ASN A 10 13.83 -37.92 14.30
C ASN A 10 14.06 -36.67 15.16
N LYS A 11 15.12 -36.62 15.99
CA LYS A 11 15.35 -35.47 16.87
C LYS A 11 15.89 -34.24 16.15
N LYS A 12 16.70 -34.41 15.11
CA LYS A 12 17.25 -33.30 14.32
C LYS A 12 16.20 -32.64 13.41
N LEU A 13 15.28 -33.44 12.86
CA LEU A 13 14.18 -32.95 12.02
C LEU A 13 13.16 -32.14 12.85
N VAL A 14 12.84 -32.62 14.06
CA VAL A 14 11.90 -31.93 14.97
C VAL A 14 12.51 -30.62 15.50
N MET A 15 13.80 -30.57 15.84
CA MET A 15 14.44 -29.31 16.25
C MET A 15 14.51 -28.26 15.12
N ALA A 16 14.74 -28.68 13.87
CA ALA A 16 14.76 -27.75 12.73
C ALA A 16 13.37 -27.15 12.45
N LEU A 17 12.30 -27.94 12.59
CA LEU A 17 10.92 -27.47 12.45
C LEU A 17 10.50 -26.51 13.57
N PHE A 18 10.90 -26.77 14.82
CA PHE A 18 10.62 -25.84 15.92
C PHE A 18 11.39 -24.53 15.80
N SER A 19 12.63 -24.55 15.28
CA SER A 19 13.42 -23.33 15.11
C SER A 19 12.92 -22.42 13.97
N LEU A 20 12.32 -22.99 12.92
CA LEU A 20 11.70 -22.22 11.82
C LEU A 20 10.37 -21.57 12.24
N VAL A 21 9.58 -22.23 13.09
CA VAL A 21 8.32 -21.67 13.61
C VAL A 21 8.58 -20.50 14.57
N PHE A 22 9.65 -20.56 15.38
CA PHE A 22 9.98 -19.46 16.30
C PHE A 22 10.47 -18.19 15.58
N VAL A 23 11.21 -18.31 14.47
CA VAL A 23 11.66 -17.12 13.72
C VAL A 23 10.49 -16.43 13.00
N ALA A 24 9.52 -17.20 12.47
CA ALA A 24 8.34 -16.64 11.83
C ALA A 24 7.42 -15.88 12.81
N VAL A 25 7.35 -16.31 14.08
CA VAL A 25 6.55 -15.63 15.11
C VAL A 25 7.21 -14.33 15.60
N ILE A 26 8.54 -14.27 15.65
CA ILE A 26 9.27 -13.08 16.11
C ILE A 26 9.11 -11.92 15.11
N CYS A 27 9.13 -12.18 13.80
CA CYS A 27 8.97 -11.11 12.80
C CYS A 27 7.55 -10.51 12.73
N ILE A 28 6.52 -11.23 13.19
CA ILE A 28 5.13 -10.72 13.23
C ILE A 28 4.86 -9.97 14.55
N GLY A 29 5.52 -10.36 15.65
CA GLY A 29 5.37 -9.71 16.95
C GLY A 29 5.85 -8.25 16.97
N ASP A 30 6.96 -7.95 16.29
CA ASP A 30 7.59 -6.61 16.33
C ASP A 30 6.74 -5.51 15.67
N VAL A 31 5.86 -5.86 14.73
CA VAL A 31 5.08 -4.86 13.99
C VAL A 31 3.88 -4.36 14.79
N TYR A 32 3.26 -5.21 15.63
CA TYR A 32 2.18 -4.78 16.53
C TYR A 32 2.69 -3.96 17.73
N SER A 33 4.00 -4.02 18.03
CA SER A 33 4.65 -3.20 19.06
C SER A 33 5.26 -1.90 18.53
N TYR A 34 5.11 -1.59 17.24
CA TYR A 34 5.68 -0.37 16.67
C TYR A 34 4.93 0.87 17.13
N GLU A 35 5.65 1.83 17.72
CA GLU A 35 5.13 3.17 18.03
C GLU A 35 5.67 4.17 17.00
N ALA A 36 4.75 4.76 16.23
CA ALA A 36 5.04 5.78 15.24
C ALA A 36 5.51 7.06 15.92
N THR A 37 6.57 7.63 15.36
CA THR A 37 7.09 8.92 15.79
C THR A 37 6.09 10.04 15.51
N GLU A 38 6.24 11.16 16.21
CA GLU A 38 5.42 12.36 15.98
C GLU A 38 5.55 12.90 14.55
N CYS A 39 6.72 12.74 13.91
CA CYS A 39 6.87 13.14 12.51
C CYS A 39 6.02 12.25 11.59
N GLU A 40 6.01 10.93 11.80
CA GLU A 40 5.22 10.01 10.99
C GLU A 40 3.73 10.28 11.14
N LYS A 41 3.23 10.41 12.38
CA LYS A 41 1.82 10.73 12.65
C LYS A 41 1.41 12.04 11.97
N LYS A 42 2.24 13.08 12.12
CA LYS A 42 2.01 14.39 11.48
C LYS A 42 1.88 14.27 9.98
N TYR A 43 2.84 13.64 9.30
CA TYR A 43 2.86 13.61 7.84
C TYR A 43 1.82 12.65 7.26
N VAL A 44 1.56 11.51 7.90
CA VAL A 44 0.45 10.62 7.49
C VAL A 44 -0.88 11.37 7.60
N SER A 45 -1.14 12.07 8.70
CA SER A 45 -2.34 12.87 8.91
C SER A 45 -2.46 14.00 7.87
N GLN A 46 -1.41 14.81 7.73
CA GLN A 46 -1.40 15.96 6.83
C GLN A 46 -1.61 15.55 5.37
N CYS A 47 -0.84 14.58 4.88
CA CYS A 47 -0.93 14.15 3.48
C CYS A 47 -2.30 13.52 3.17
N THR A 48 -2.87 12.80 4.15
CA THR A 48 -4.22 12.25 4.03
C THR A 48 -5.29 13.34 3.97
N GLU A 49 -5.18 14.41 4.76
CA GLU A 49 -6.09 15.55 4.66
C GLU A 49 -5.93 16.32 3.35
N GLU A 50 -4.70 16.55 2.87
CA GLU A 50 -4.47 17.16 1.57
C GLU A 50 -5.11 16.34 0.43
N PHE A 51 -4.99 15.01 0.49
CA PHE A 51 -5.65 14.10 -0.43
C PHE A 51 -7.19 14.24 -0.38
N LYS A 52 -7.80 14.20 0.81
CA LYS A 52 -9.25 14.39 1.00
C LYS A 52 -9.72 15.74 0.48
N ASN A 53 -8.93 16.79 0.70
CA ASN A 53 -9.28 18.15 0.31
C ASN A 53 -9.39 18.33 -1.20
N VAL A 54 -8.64 17.57 -2.00
CA VAL A 54 -8.82 17.55 -3.47
C VAL A 54 -10.22 17.09 -3.86
N TRP A 55 -10.74 16.05 -3.21
CA TRP A 55 -12.09 15.53 -3.46
C TRP A 55 -13.16 16.50 -2.98
N LYS A 56 -13.01 17.06 -1.77
CA LYS A 56 -13.95 18.03 -1.18
C LYS A 56 -14.09 19.29 -2.03
N SER A 57 -12.97 19.80 -2.56
CA SER A 57 -12.92 21.04 -3.34
C SER A 57 -13.24 20.87 -4.83
N SER A 58 -13.38 19.62 -5.31
CA SER A 58 -13.68 19.37 -6.72
C SER A 58 -15.02 19.99 -7.15
N GLY A 59 -15.06 20.60 -8.33
CA GLY A 59 -16.28 21.13 -8.95
C GLY A 59 -17.22 20.01 -9.41
N GLU A 60 -18.52 20.30 -9.50
CA GLU A 60 -19.53 19.31 -9.95
C GLU A 60 -19.34 18.89 -11.42
N ASN A 61 -18.75 19.76 -12.23
CA ASN A 61 -18.52 19.54 -13.67
C ASN A 61 -17.08 19.13 -14.00
N GLU A 62 -16.23 18.88 -13.00
CA GLU A 62 -14.88 18.40 -13.26
C GLU A 62 -14.89 16.95 -13.79
N ILE A 63 -13.97 16.65 -14.68
CA ILE A 63 -13.76 15.29 -15.18
C ILE A 63 -13.25 14.45 -14.01
N LEU A 64 -13.99 13.41 -13.65
CA LEU A 64 -13.71 12.58 -12.48
C LEU A 64 -12.29 11.99 -12.49
N ARG A 65 -11.81 11.59 -13.68
CA ARG A 65 -10.45 11.10 -13.89
C ARG A 65 -9.38 12.13 -13.53
N ASP A 66 -9.60 13.39 -13.87
CA ASP A 66 -8.65 14.47 -13.59
C ASP A 66 -8.57 14.75 -12.08
N VAL A 67 -9.72 14.72 -11.39
CA VAL A 67 -9.78 14.84 -9.93
C VAL A 67 -9.02 13.70 -9.27
N TYR A 68 -9.22 12.46 -9.74
CA TYR A 68 -8.49 11.28 -9.29
C TYR A 68 -6.98 11.43 -9.46
N CYS A 69 -6.51 11.77 -10.67
CA CYS A 69 -5.09 11.92 -10.93
C CYS A 69 -4.46 13.05 -10.10
N ARG A 70 -5.20 14.16 -9.91
CA ARG A 70 -4.79 15.28 -9.07
C ARG A 70 -4.70 14.89 -7.60
N ALA A 71 -5.65 14.11 -7.08
CA ALA A 71 -5.64 13.67 -5.69
C ALA A 71 -4.40 12.82 -5.40
N TYR A 72 -4.10 11.81 -6.21
CA TYR A 72 -2.89 11.00 -6.05
C TYR A 72 -1.61 11.80 -6.27
N LYS A 73 -1.60 12.76 -7.21
CA LYS A 73 -0.47 13.68 -7.37
C LYS A 73 -0.22 14.54 -6.12
N THR A 74 -1.28 15.05 -5.49
CA THR A 74 -1.19 15.79 -4.22
C THR A 74 -0.64 14.93 -3.09
N MET A 75 -1.20 13.72 -2.92
CA MET A 75 -0.72 12.76 -1.92
C MET A 75 0.75 12.40 -2.16
N GLY A 76 1.12 12.08 -3.40
CA GLY A 76 2.49 11.75 -3.77
C GLY A 76 3.46 12.89 -3.53
N ARG A 77 3.08 14.14 -3.82
CA ARG A 77 3.92 15.32 -3.52
C ARG A 77 4.14 15.49 -2.01
N CYS A 78 3.09 15.35 -1.20
CA CYS A 78 3.22 15.49 0.25
C CYS A 78 4.10 14.38 0.85
N LEU A 79 3.89 13.13 0.41
CA LEU A 79 4.67 11.97 0.86
C LEU A 79 6.11 11.95 0.33
N THR A 80 6.44 12.78 -0.66
CA THR A 80 7.80 12.91 -1.19
C THR A 80 8.49 14.16 -0.71
N THR A 81 8.00 15.31 -1.14
CA THR A 81 8.69 16.59 -1.03
C THR A 81 8.51 17.17 0.36
N ASP A 82 7.26 17.20 0.84
CA ASP A 82 6.92 17.91 2.08
C ASP A 82 7.35 17.12 3.32
N SER A 83 7.45 15.80 3.20
CA SER A 83 7.84 14.88 4.27
C SER A 83 9.25 14.29 4.12
N LYS A 84 10.05 14.71 3.14
CA LYS A 84 11.33 14.08 2.76
C LYS A 84 12.29 13.81 3.94
N ASP A 85 12.29 14.68 4.94
CA ASP A 85 13.21 14.63 6.08
C ASP A 85 12.68 13.78 7.26
N CYS A 86 11.46 13.25 7.14
CA CYS A 86 10.85 12.32 8.09
C CYS A 86 10.90 10.90 7.55
N ALA A 87 11.25 9.94 8.40
CA ALA A 87 11.33 8.51 8.08
C ALA A 87 10.81 7.68 9.26
N GLY A 88 10.38 6.45 8.97
CA GLY A 88 9.80 5.53 9.95
C GLY A 88 8.83 4.57 9.27
N ASN A 89 8.60 3.42 9.90
CA ASN A 89 7.92 2.29 9.25
C ASN A 89 6.50 2.66 8.75
N MET A 90 5.71 3.41 9.52
CA MET A 90 4.35 3.76 9.11
C MET A 90 4.36 4.65 7.86
N LEU A 91 5.22 5.67 7.86
CA LEU A 91 5.33 6.60 6.75
C LEU A 91 5.97 5.94 5.52
N ASP A 92 7.04 5.15 5.70
CA ASP A 92 7.76 4.55 4.59
C ASP A 92 6.95 3.43 3.91
N ILE A 93 6.14 2.67 4.66
CA ILE A 93 5.18 1.73 4.06
C ILE A 93 4.06 2.50 3.34
N THR A 94 3.53 3.58 3.92
CA THR A 94 2.54 4.44 3.25
C THR A 94 3.07 4.96 1.91
N ARG A 95 4.31 5.46 1.91
CA ARG A 95 5.01 5.93 0.70
C ARG A 95 5.12 4.84 -0.35
N MET A 96 5.53 3.63 0.05
CA MET A 96 5.62 2.47 -0.84
C MET A 96 4.27 2.15 -1.50
N LEU A 97 3.20 2.05 -0.71
CA LEU A 97 1.86 1.74 -1.23
C LEU A 97 1.39 2.80 -2.25
N ILE A 98 1.61 4.07 -1.95
CA ILE A 98 1.19 5.16 -2.85
C ILE A 98 2.06 5.20 -4.11
N VAL A 99 3.38 5.04 -4.02
CA VAL A 99 4.24 5.07 -5.21
C VAL A 99 3.97 3.88 -6.12
N GLU A 100 3.69 2.70 -5.56
CA GLU A 100 3.34 1.51 -6.33
C GLU A 100 2.01 1.68 -7.07
N HIS A 101 1.01 2.24 -6.38
CA HIS A 101 -0.28 2.59 -7.00
C HIS A 101 -0.14 3.64 -8.11
N MET A 102 0.62 4.72 -7.88
CA MET A 102 0.88 5.74 -8.90
C MET A 102 1.68 5.19 -10.08
N LEU A 103 2.61 4.26 -9.83
CA LEU A 103 3.35 3.56 -10.88
C LEU A 103 2.41 2.70 -11.73
N LEU A 104 1.50 1.94 -11.11
CA LEU A 104 0.48 1.19 -11.81
C LEU A 104 -0.37 2.11 -12.71
N ASP A 105 -0.87 3.22 -12.16
CA ASP A 105 -1.66 4.21 -12.90
C ASP A 105 -0.89 4.82 -14.08
N LYS A 106 0.39 5.12 -13.90
CA LYS A 106 1.25 5.66 -14.96
C LYS A 106 1.46 4.63 -16.08
N ARG A 107 1.81 3.39 -15.72
CA ARG A 107 2.08 2.31 -16.69
C ARG A 107 0.82 1.89 -17.44
N ALA A 108 -0.33 1.92 -16.78
CA ALA A 108 -1.63 1.64 -17.40
C ALA A 108 -2.21 2.83 -18.17
N ARG A 109 -1.55 4.00 -18.17
CA ARG A 109 -2.02 5.26 -18.79
C ARG A 109 -3.33 5.79 -18.19
N VAL A 110 -3.61 5.46 -16.94
CA VAL A 110 -4.69 6.06 -16.15
C VAL A 110 -4.33 7.52 -15.81
N CYS A 111 -3.11 7.75 -15.33
CA CYS A 111 -2.56 9.07 -15.00
C CYS A 111 -1.14 9.21 -15.58
N PRO A 112 -1.00 9.46 -16.89
CA PRO A 112 0.30 9.43 -17.56
C PRO A 112 1.29 10.50 -17.07
N ASP A 113 0.78 11.62 -16.56
CA ASP A 113 1.56 12.78 -16.12
C ASP A 113 2.01 12.71 -14.65
N HIS A 114 1.87 11.55 -14.01
CA HIS A 114 2.44 11.33 -12.68
C HIS A 114 3.97 11.34 -12.77
N ASP A 115 4.59 12.31 -12.11
CA ASP A 115 6.03 12.34 -11.86
C ASP A 115 6.32 11.55 -10.59
N ILE A 116 6.98 10.40 -10.76
CA ILE A 116 7.17 9.39 -9.70
C ILE A 116 8.64 9.07 -9.45
N GLU A 117 9.58 9.62 -10.25
CA GLU A 117 10.98 9.16 -10.19
C GLU A 117 11.65 9.53 -8.87
N ASP A 118 11.44 10.76 -8.40
CA ASP A 118 11.96 11.18 -7.10
C ASP A 118 11.23 10.48 -5.95
N PHE A 119 9.97 10.09 -6.15
CA PHE A 119 9.25 9.26 -5.18
C PHE A 119 9.88 7.88 -5.05
N LYS A 120 10.12 7.21 -6.18
CA LYS A 120 10.77 5.90 -6.22
C LYS A 120 12.14 5.94 -5.54
N LYS A 121 12.97 6.94 -5.86
CA LYS A 121 14.29 7.11 -5.22
C LYS A 121 14.19 7.28 -3.71
N LEU A 122 13.25 8.09 -3.24
CA LEU A 122 13.06 8.31 -1.80
C LEU A 122 12.67 7.00 -1.10
N VAL A 123 11.71 6.26 -1.66
CA VAL A 123 11.25 4.99 -1.10
C VAL A 123 12.36 3.95 -1.10
N GLU A 124 13.13 3.84 -2.19
CA GLU A 124 14.29 2.94 -2.27
C GLU A 124 15.37 3.29 -1.24
N ALA A 125 15.64 4.58 -1.02
CA ALA A 125 16.63 5.03 -0.04
C ALA A 125 16.22 4.71 1.41
N HIS A 126 14.93 4.82 1.74
CA HIS A 126 14.44 4.58 3.10
C HIS A 126 14.22 3.09 3.42
N LEU A 127 13.92 2.28 2.41
CA LEU A 127 13.61 0.86 2.59
C LEU A 127 14.79 -0.08 2.34
N ASP A 128 15.98 0.45 2.05
CA ASP A 128 17.27 -0.25 1.83
C ASP A 128 17.22 -1.80 1.89
N GLY A 129 16.96 -2.43 0.75
CA GLY A 129 17.02 -3.90 0.59
C GLY A 129 15.90 -4.72 1.24
N LYS A 130 14.96 -4.09 1.97
CA LYS A 130 13.75 -4.75 2.50
C LYS A 130 12.88 -5.28 1.35
N VAL A 131 12.06 -6.28 1.65
CA VAL A 131 11.13 -6.96 0.70
C VAL A 131 10.35 -5.95 -0.17
N THR A 132 10.02 -4.81 0.41
CA THR A 132 9.30 -3.69 -0.17
C THR A 132 10.01 -2.98 -1.33
N SER A 133 11.34 -2.78 -1.29
CA SER A 133 12.10 -2.19 -2.40
C SER A 133 12.10 -3.09 -3.64
N LYS A 134 12.05 -4.41 -3.44
CA LYS A 134 12.01 -5.39 -4.54
C LYS A 134 10.65 -5.38 -5.25
N HIS A 135 9.56 -5.12 -4.53
CA HIS A 135 8.21 -5.06 -5.12
C HIS A 135 8.06 -3.90 -6.10
N ILE A 136 8.50 -2.68 -5.73
CA ILE A 136 8.44 -1.52 -6.64
C ILE A 136 9.22 -1.79 -7.93
N LYS A 137 10.43 -2.39 -7.83
CA LYS A 137 11.23 -2.76 -9.00
C LYS A 137 10.55 -3.82 -9.85
N LYS A 138 9.88 -4.80 -9.22
CA LYS A 138 9.13 -5.84 -9.91
C LYS A 138 7.97 -5.23 -10.70
N VAL A 139 7.11 -4.46 -10.05
CA VAL A 139 5.97 -3.75 -10.66
C VAL A 139 6.42 -2.81 -11.79
N ASP A 140 7.60 -2.19 -11.70
CA ASP A 140 8.15 -1.35 -12.78
C ASP A 140 8.59 -2.17 -14.00
N SER A 141 9.09 -3.39 -13.76
CA SER A 141 9.60 -4.30 -14.79
C SER A 141 8.55 -5.20 -15.42
N ASP A 142 7.44 -5.48 -14.72
CA ASP A 142 6.42 -6.44 -15.18
C ASP A 142 5.80 -6.03 -16.50
N LYS A 143 5.26 -6.98 -17.27
CA LYS A 143 4.57 -6.64 -18.50
C LYS A 143 3.20 -6.06 -18.21
N MET A 144 2.89 -4.90 -18.79
CA MET A 144 1.55 -4.32 -18.72
C MET A 144 0.65 -4.95 -19.80
N GLU A 145 -0.12 -5.96 -19.41
CA GLU A 145 -1.02 -6.66 -20.33
C GLU A 145 -2.28 -5.84 -20.67
N PRO A 146 -2.93 -6.08 -21.83
CA PRO A 146 -4.15 -5.36 -22.18
C PRO A 146 -5.30 -5.51 -21.17
N CYS A 147 -5.44 -6.70 -20.55
CA CYS A 147 -6.44 -6.87 -19.49
C CYS A 147 -6.09 -6.02 -18.26
N ALA A 148 -4.80 -5.85 -17.98
CA ALA A 148 -4.33 -5.06 -16.86
C ALA A 148 -4.61 -3.58 -17.06
N VAL A 149 -4.32 -3.05 -18.24
CA VAL A 149 -4.72 -1.68 -18.61
C VAL A 149 -6.22 -1.47 -18.38
N LYS A 150 -7.06 -2.37 -18.90
CA LYS A 150 -8.53 -2.26 -18.78
C LYS A 150 -8.97 -2.23 -17.32
N VAL A 151 -8.50 -3.17 -16.50
CA VAL A 151 -8.87 -3.27 -15.07
C VAL A 151 -8.38 -2.05 -14.29
N SER A 152 -7.17 -1.55 -14.55
CA SER A 152 -6.67 -0.32 -13.90
C SER A 152 -7.58 0.88 -14.19
N HIS A 153 -8.02 1.05 -15.44
CA HIS A 153 -8.98 2.10 -15.78
C HIS A 153 -10.31 1.92 -15.06
N GLU A 154 -10.90 0.71 -15.10
CA GLU A 154 -12.17 0.41 -14.41
C GLU A 154 -12.09 0.67 -12.90
N CYS A 155 -11.03 0.18 -12.26
CA CYS A 155 -10.86 0.35 -10.82
C CYS A 155 -10.61 1.80 -10.45
N ALA A 156 -9.80 2.51 -11.21
CA ALA A 156 -9.54 3.90 -10.92
C ALA A 156 -10.82 4.78 -11.13
N ASP A 157 -11.72 4.43 -12.06
CA ASP A 157 -13.04 5.09 -12.16
C ASP A 157 -13.93 4.75 -10.95
N SER A 158 -13.95 3.49 -10.51
CA SER A 158 -14.71 3.04 -9.34
C SER A 158 -14.24 3.75 -8.07
N ILE A 159 -12.93 3.75 -7.83
CA ILE A 159 -12.27 4.43 -6.71
C ILE A 159 -12.62 5.91 -6.71
N ALA A 160 -12.51 6.58 -7.87
CA ALA A 160 -12.83 8.00 -7.95
C ALA A 160 -14.28 8.31 -7.55
N ARG A 161 -15.25 7.46 -7.95
CA ARG A 161 -16.66 7.61 -7.54
C ARG A 161 -16.83 7.43 -6.04
N ILE A 162 -16.17 6.42 -5.46
CA ILE A 162 -16.22 6.13 -4.02
C ILE A 162 -15.59 7.27 -3.23
N MET A 163 -14.39 7.73 -3.60
CA MET A 163 -13.68 8.82 -2.92
C MET A 163 -14.48 10.13 -2.99
N LEU A 164 -15.05 10.45 -4.15
CA LEU A 164 -15.92 11.61 -4.31
C LEU A 164 -17.15 11.51 -3.40
N HIS A 165 -17.78 10.34 -3.31
CA HIS A 165 -18.91 10.13 -2.41
C HIS A 165 -18.48 10.30 -0.94
N ASN A 166 -17.52 9.51 -0.50
CA ASN A 166 -17.11 9.39 0.90
C ASN A 166 -16.53 10.70 1.45
N PHE A 167 -15.67 11.38 0.70
CA PHE A 167 -14.98 12.56 1.23
C PHE A 167 -15.72 13.87 0.98
N LYS A 168 -16.39 14.01 -0.17
CA LYS A 168 -17.16 15.23 -0.46
C LYS A 168 -18.50 15.23 0.25
N LYS A 169 -19.19 14.08 0.36
CA LYS A 169 -20.56 14.01 0.92
C LYS A 169 -20.58 13.62 2.40
N GLU A 170 -19.72 12.69 2.80
CA GLU A 170 -19.79 12.11 4.15
C GLU A 170 -18.66 12.55 5.09
N ASN A 171 -17.64 13.24 4.56
CA ASN A 171 -16.41 13.55 5.29
C ASN A 171 -15.79 12.30 5.97
N ALA A 172 -15.88 11.15 5.31
CA ALA A 172 -15.49 9.86 5.88
C ALA A 172 -13.98 9.77 6.21
N CYS A 173 -13.66 8.84 7.10
CA CYS A 173 -12.29 8.38 7.36
C CYS A 173 -11.68 7.75 6.10
N VAL A 174 -10.36 7.89 5.95
CA VAL A 174 -9.63 7.34 4.78
C VAL A 174 -9.44 5.83 4.89
N ALA A 175 -9.19 5.30 6.09
CA ALA A 175 -8.98 3.86 6.33
C ALA A 175 -10.04 2.95 5.67
N PRO A 176 -11.36 3.07 5.95
CA PRO A 176 -12.36 2.20 5.33
C PRO A 176 -12.53 2.47 3.82
N THR A 177 -12.14 3.66 3.37
CA THR A 177 -12.19 4.01 1.93
C THR A 177 -11.04 3.38 1.16
N VAL A 178 -9.88 3.19 1.81
CA VAL A 178 -8.71 2.51 1.24
C VAL A 178 -8.98 1.02 1.03
N GLU A 179 -9.70 0.37 1.93
CA GLU A 179 -10.11 -1.04 1.73
C GLU A 179 -10.87 -1.24 0.42
N LYS A 180 -11.69 -0.26 0.01
CA LYS A 180 -12.44 -0.30 -1.26
C LYS A 180 -11.57 -0.20 -2.51
N ILE A 181 -10.36 0.37 -2.40
CA ILE A 181 -9.38 0.34 -3.48
C ILE A 181 -8.99 -1.11 -3.77
N PHE A 182 -8.69 -1.87 -2.72
CA PHE A 182 -8.22 -3.25 -2.82
C PHE A 182 -9.32 -4.18 -3.31
N GLU A 183 -10.53 -4.04 -2.77
CA GLU A 183 -11.69 -4.83 -3.18
C GLU A 183 -11.94 -4.77 -4.70
N CYS A 184 -11.69 -3.61 -5.33
CA CYS A 184 -11.85 -3.50 -6.78
C CYS A 184 -10.88 -4.42 -7.52
N TYR A 185 -9.59 -4.33 -7.22
CA TYR A 185 -8.58 -5.16 -7.88
C TYR A 185 -8.77 -6.65 -7.56
N GLU A 186 -9.09 -6.99 -6.31
CA GLU A 186 -9.36 -8.38 -5.90
C GLU A 186 -10.53 -8.98 -6.69
N SER A 187 -11.61 -8.22 -6.89
CA SER A 187 -12.77 -8.69 -7.67
C SER A 187 -12.48 -8.96 -9.15
N LYS A 188 -11.31 -8.54 -9.65
CA LYS A 188 -10.92 -8.63 -11.07
C LYS A 188 -9.88 -9.71 -11.33
N VAL A 189 -9.34 -10.35 -10.30
CA VAL A 189 -8.31 -11.41 -10.42
C VAL A 189 -8.77 -12.57 -11.31
N GLU A 190 -10.03 -12.98 -11.20
CA GLU A 190 -10.57 -14.05 -12.07
C GLU A 190 -10.67 -13.66 -13.55
N ASN A 191 -10.63 -12.35 -13.86
CA ASN A 191 -10.82 -11.80 -15.20
C ASN A 191 -9.50 -11.33 -15.86
N CYS A 192 -8.40 -11.25 -15.11
CA CYS A 192 -7.09 -10.83 -15.61
C CYS A 192 -5.97 -11.43 -14.77
N ASP A 193 -5.24 -12.37 -15.38
CA ASP A 193 -4.14 -13.11 -14.75
C ASP A 193 -2.78 -12.46 -15.07
N ALA A 194 -2.70 -11.13 -14.93
CA ALA A 194 -1.46 -10.40 -15.20
C ALA A 194 -0.59 -10.34 -13.94
N ASP A 195 0.69 -10.70 -14.07
CA ASP A 195 1.65 -10.73 -12.96
C ASP A 195 1.68 -9.44 -12.13
N ILE A 196 1.68 -8.29 -12.82
CA ILE A 196 1.69 -6.96 -12.18
C ILE A 196 0.54 -6.77 -11.19
N PHE A 197 -0.61 -7.38 -11.43
CA PHE A 197 -1.75 -7.28 -10.54
C PHE A 197 -1.64 -8.19 -9.34
N HIS A 198 -1.16 -9.40 -9.52
CA HIS A 198 -0.89 -10.29 -8.40
C HIS A 198 0.13 -9.66 -7.46
N ASP A 199 1.19 -9.06 -8.02
CA ASP A 199 2.22 -8.39 -7.23
C ASP A 199 1.68 -7.18 -6.46
N VAL A 200 0.91 -6.31 -7.11
CA VAL A 200 0.30 -5.16 -6.45
C VAL A 200 -0.70 -5.58 -5.38
N LEU A 201 -1.52 -6.61 -5.65
CA LEU A 201 -2.49 -7.13 -4.69
C LEU A 201 -1.82 -7.78 -3.48
N ASP A 202 -0.73 -8.51 -3.68
CA ASP A 202 0.04 -9.11 -2.59
C ASP A 202 0.65 -8.02 -1.69
N THR A 203 1.20 -6.96 -2.28
CA THR A 203 1.66 -5.79 -1.52
C THR A 203 0.52 -5.18 -0.71
N PHE A 204 -0.64 -4.95 -1.33
CA PHE A 204 -1.79 -4.34 -0.65
C PHE A 204 -2.35 -5.19 0.49
N LYS A 205 -2.48 -6.50 0.30
CA LYS A 205 -2.95 -7.42 1.35
C LYS A 205 -2.02 -7.46 2.55
N GLN A 206 -0.72 -7.50 2.30
CA GLN A 206 0.28 -7.62 3.38
C GLN A 206 0.52 -6.29 4.08
N MET A 207 0.71 -5.22 3.31
CA MET A 207 1.20 -3.94 3.83
C MET A 207 0.10 -2.88 3.97
N GLY A 208 -0.95 -2.95 3.15
CA GLY A 208 -2.08 -2.02 3.21
C GLY A 208 -2.88 -2.16 4.50
N LYS A 209 -3.21 -3.41 4.88
CA LYS A 209 -3.88 -3.70 6.16
C LYS A 209 -3.02 -3.26 7.34
N LEU A 210 -1.75 -3.65 7.32
CA LEU A 210 -0.79 -3.33 8.37
C LEU A 210 -0.68 -1.82 8.62
N THR A 211 -0.51 -1.03 7.55
CA THR A 211 -0.38 0.42 7.64
C THR A 211 -1.67 1.09 8.09
N THR A 212 -2.82 0.59 7.63
CA THR A 212 -4.13 1.09 8.04
C THR A 212 -4.38 0.84 9.52
N ASP A 213 -4.06 -0.35 10.01
CA ASP A 213 -4.15 -0.72 11.42
C ASP A 213 -3.20 0.14 12.27
N MET A 214 -1.94 0.31 11.85
CA MET A 214 -0.97 1.18 12.53
C MET A 214 -1.45 2.62 12.61
N ALA A 215 -1.93 3.18 11.49
CA ALA A 215 -2.34 4.58 11.42
C ALA A 215 -3.63 4.85 12.21
N THR A 216 -4.56 3.89 12.22
CA THR A 216 -5.81 4.01 12.99
C THR A 216 -5.55 3.85 14.48
N ASN A 217 -4.85 2.80 14.90
CA ASN A 217 -4.60 2.50 16.32
C ASN A 217 -3.71 3.55 17.01
N GLN A 218 -2.97 4.33 16.23
CA GLN A 218 -2.06 5.36 16.74
C GLN A 218 -2.56 6.78 16.47
N HIS A 219 -3.85 6.94 16.15
CA HIS A 219 -4.52 8.22 15.95
C HIS A 219 -3.85 9.13 14.91
N ALA A 220 -3.21 8.52 13.90
CA ALA A 220 -2.55 9.25 12.82
C ALA A 220 -3.51 9.68 11.71
N LEU A 221 -4.77 9.21 11.74
CA LEU A 221 -5.79 9.54 10.75
C LEU A 221 -6.93 10.32 11.39
N ASN A 222 -7.24 11.51 10.84
CA ASN A 222 -8.31 12.35 11.37
C ASN A 222 -9.69 11.76 11.10
N ASN A 223 -10.60 11.89 12.07
CA ASN A 223 -11.98 11.39 12.02
C ASN A 223 -12.07 9.86 11.85
N CYS A 224 -11.05 9.13 12.30
CA CYS A 224 -10.99 7.67 12.24
C CYS A 224 -11.14 6.99 13.62
N ASP A 225 -11.19 7.77 14.69
CA ASP A 225 -11.46 7.28 16.05
C ASP A 225 -12.97 7.01 16.19
N ARG A 226 -13.32 5.75 16.45
CA ARG A 226 -14.68 5.33 16.82
C ARG A 226 -14.74 4.95 18.30
#